data_AF-A0A6C0DCL5-F1
#
_entry.id   AF-A0A6C0DCL5-F1
#
_cell.length_a   1.000
_cell.length_b   1.000
_cell.length_c   1.000
_cell.angle_alpha   90.00
_cell.angle_beta   90.00
_cell.angle_gamma   90.00
#
_symmetry.space_group_name_H-M   'P 1'
#
loop_
_entity.id
_entity.type
_entity.pdbx_description
1 polymer ?
#
loop_
_entity_poly.entity_id
_entity_poly.type
_entity_poly.pdbx_seq_one_letter_code
_entity_poly.pdbx_strand_id
1 'polypeptide(L)'
;MRLKTIRRSHRPEKKWDAVFILNSGREKVVPFGARGMSDYTKHKNSTRKKRYIQRHSGMGEHWSKPDTPGALSRWILWHKPSFKESVADFKRKFGV
;
A
#
# COMPACT_ATOMS: atom_id res chain seq x y z
N MET A 1 -9.72 -10.95 -8.66
CA MET A 1 -8.59 -10.00 -8.84
C MET A 1 -7.44 -10.50 -7.98
N ARG A 2 -6.19 -10.40 -8.44
CA ARG A 2 -5.01 -10.91 -7.72
C ARG A 2 -3.86 -9.92 -7.73
N LEU A 3 -3.13 -9.76 -6.63
CA LEU A 3 -1.89 -9.00 -6.54
C LEU A 3 -0.73 -9.86 -7.09
N LYS A 4 -0.29 -9.53 -8.32
CA LYS A 4 0.79 -10.23 -9.01
C LYS A 4 2.15 -9.97 -8.38
N THR A 5 2.51 -8.69 -8.22
CA THR A 5 3.80 -8.29 -7.68
C THR A 5 3.77 -6.86 -7.14
N ILE A 6 4.74 -6.53 -6.29
CA ILE A 6 5.07 -5.16 -5.92
C ILE A 6 6.51 -4.91 -6.28
N ARG A 7 6.75 -3.92 -7.12
CA ARG A 7 8.09 -3.58 -7.63
C ARG A 7 8.37 -2.09 -7.50
N ARG A 8 9.62 -1.67 -7.68
CA ARG A 8 9.96 -0.24 -7.72
C ARG A 8 9.11 0.46 -8.75
N SER A 9 8.61 1.65 -8.38
CA SER A 9 7.69 2.36 -9.26
C SER A 9 8.39 2.87 -10.51
N HIS A 10 7.72 2.71 -11.65
CA HIS A 10 8.13 3.38 -12.90
C HIS A 10 8.06 4.92 -12.79
N ARG A 11 7.25 5.45 -11.86
CA ARG A 11 7.13 6.88 -11.61
C ARG A 11 8.21 7.35 -10.64
N PRO A 12 9.01 8.39 -10.99
CA PRO A 12 10.12 8.85 -10.16
C PRO A 12 9.69 9.40 -8.80
N GLU A 13 8.49 9.95 -8.69
CA GLU A 13 7.93 10.49 -7.45
C GLU A 13 7.32 9.42 -6.54
N LYS A 14 7.06 8.21 -7.07
CA LYS A 14 6.44 7.11 -6.34
C LYS A 14 7.46 6.08 -5.89
N LYS A 15 7.14 5.41 -4.78
CA LYS A 15 8.03 4.43 -4.15
C LYS A 15 7.87 3.04 -4.76
N TRP A 16 6.63 2.59 -4.90
CA TRP A 16 6.28 1.23 -5.33
C TRP A 16 5.15 1.24 -6.35
N ASP A 17 5.15 0.26 -7.23
CA ASP A 17 4.01 -0.12 -8.07
C ASP A 17 3.45 -1.44 -7.57
N ALA A 18 2.16 -1.47 -7.25
CA ALA A 18 1.41 -2.71 -7.09
C ALA A 18 0.81 -3.11 -8.43
N VAL A 19 1.11 -4.31 -8.91
CA VAL A 19 0.56 -4.84 -10.16
C VAL A 19 -0.52 -5.86 -9.83
N PHE A 20 -1.75 -5.56 -10.22
CA PHE A 20 -2.90 -6.44 -10.07
C PHE A 20 -3.28 -7.08 -11.40
N ILE A 21 -3.72 -8.34 -11.36
CA ILE A 21 -4.45 -8.99 -12.45
C ILE A 21 -5.94 -8.87 -12.16
N LEU A 22 -6.66 -8.18 -13.05
CA LEU A 22 -8.12 -8.05 -12.98
C LEU A 22 -8.79 -9.34 -13.45
N ASN A 23 -10.10 -9.47 -13.17
CA ASN A 23 -10.86 -10.65 -13.60
C ASN A 23 -10.89 -10.82 -15.13
N SER A 24 -10.71 -9.73 -15.87
CA SER A 24 -10.58 -9.73 -17.34
C SER A 24 -9.21 -10.22 -17.85
N GLY A 25 -8.28 -10.58 -16.96
CA GLY A 25 -6.90 -10.94 -17.32
C GLY A 25 -5.97 -9.74 -17.55
N ARG A 26 -6.51 -8.51 -17.63
CA ARG A 26 -5.72 -7.28 -17.81
C ARG A 26 -4.91 -6.94 -16.55
N GLU A 27 -3.73 -6.38 -16.76
CA GLU A 27 -2.93 -5.82 -15.67
C GLU A 27 -3.40 -4.40 -15.31
N LYS A 28 -3.48 -4.13 -14.00
CA LYS A 28 -3.66 -2.79 -13.44
C LYS A 28 -2.46 -2.45 -12.57
N VAL A 29 -1.73 -1.41 -12.95
CA VAL A 29 -0.57 -0.93 -12.19
C VAL A 29 -1.02 0.26 -11.33
N VAL A 30 -0.77 0.18 -10.03
CA VAL A 30 -1.14 1.22 -9.06
C VAL A 30 0.12 1.73 -8.35
N PRO A 31 0.64 2.91 -8.75
CA PRO A 31 1.75 3.55 -8.05
C PRO A 31 1.33 4.08 -6.68
N PHE A 32 2.12 3.80 -5.64
CA PHE A 32 1.82 4.22 -4.26
C PHE A 32 3.07 4.54 -3.44
N GLY A 33 2.86 5.30 -2.37
CA GLY A 33 3.91 5.86 -1.51
C GLY A 33 4.78 6.91 -2.21
N ALA A 34 5.26 7.90 -1.45
CA ALA A 34 6.20 8.89 -1.95
C ALA A 34 7.64 8.35 -1.91
N ARG A 35 8.41 8.55 -3.01
CA ARG A 35 9.83 8.22 -3.05
C ARG A 35 10.60 9.07 -2.02
N GLY A 36 11.69 8.52 -1.47
CA GLY A 36 12.49 9.19 -0.43
C GLY A 36 11.87 9.20 0.97
N MET A 37 10.54 9.19 1.08
CA MET A 37 9.87 9.30 2.38
C MET A 37 10.05 8.05 3.27
N SER A 38 10.09 8.28 4.58
CA SER A 38 10.08 7.22 5.60
C SER A 38 8.65 6.78 5.93
N ASP A 39 8.48 5.51 6.29
CA ASP A 39 7.20 4.88 6.60
C ASP A 39 7.38 3.84 7.71
N TYR A 40 6.28 3.26 8.19
CA TYR A 40 6.29 2.37 9.34
C TYR A 40 7.15 1.13 9.12
N THR A 41 7.25 0.65 7.88
CA THR A 41 8.09 -0.51 7.52
C THR A 41 9.59 -0.23 7.62
N LYS A 42 9.99 1.04 7.68
CA LYS A 42 11.38 1.48 7.86
C LYS A 42 11.68 1.84 9.31
N HIS A 43 10.93 2.81 9.84
CA HIS A 43 11.26 3.44 11.11
C HIS A 43 10.59 2.77 12.33
N LYS A 44 9.60 1.89 12.13
CA LYS A 44 8.93 1.08 13.18
C LYS A 44 8.37 1.88 14.37
N ASN A 45 8.04 3.16 14.15
CA ASN A 45 7.57 4.09 15.18
C ASN A 45 6.04 4.09 15.20
N SER A 46 5.46 3.55 16.27
CA SER A 46 4.03 3.37 16.45
C SER A 46 3.27 4.70 16.55
N THR A 47 3.87 5.73 17.16
CA THR A 47 3.28 7.08 17.25
C THR A 47 3.13 7.74 15.89
N ARG A 48 4.17 7.66 15.02
CA ARG A 48 4.09 8.16 13.64
C ARG A 48 3.03 7.43 12.83
N LYS A 49 2.89 6.11 13.03
CA LYS A 49 1.81 5.33 12.43
C LYS A 49 0.43 5.82 12.87
N LYS A 50 0.19 6.00 14.17
CA LYS A 50 -1.09 6.51 14.70
C LYS A 50 -1.45 7.86 14.07
N ARG A 51 -0.50 8.80 14.03
CA ARG A 51 -0.69 10.12 13.40
C ARG A 51 -1.00 10.03 11.91
N TYR A 52 -0.30 9.15 11.18
CA TYR A 52 -0.59 8.93 9.76
C TYR A 52 -2.03 8.44 9.56
N ILE A 53 -2.45 7.43 10.33
CA ILE A 53 -3.79 6.84 10.25
C ILE A 53 -4.85 7.89 10.57
N GLN A 54 -4.69 8.65 11.66
CA GLN A 54 -5.65 9.69 12.05
C GLN A 54 -5.78 10.79 10.99
N ARG A 55 -4.67 11.22 10.38
CA ARG A 55 -4.72 12.23 9.32
C ARG A 55 -5.46 11.73 8.09
N HIS A 56 -5.27 10.47 7.71
CA HIS A 56 -5.83 9.94 6.47
C HIS A 56 -7.22 9.30 6.63
N SER A 57 -7.66 8.98 7.86
CA SER A 57 -9.00 8.42 8.11
C SER A 57 -10.14 9.39 7.77
N GLY A 58 -9.88 10.70 7.79
CA GLY A 58 -10.87 11.74 7.46
C GLY A 58 -10.81 12.27 6.02
N MET A 59 -9.89 11.79 5.18
CA MET A 59 -9.63 12.37 3.85
C MET A 59 -10.40 11.69 2.70
N GLY A 60 -11.40 10.87 3.01
CA GLY A 60 -12.19 10.16 1.99
C GLY A 60 -11.43 9.04 1.28
N GLU A 61 -10.27 8.60 1.79
CA GLU A 61 -9.55 7.47 1.21
C GLU A 61 -10.34 6.17 1.38
N HIS A 62 -10.69 5.52 0.27
CA HIS A 62 -11.32 4.20 0.29
C HIS A 62 -10.32 3.11 0.70
N TRP A 63 -10.06 2.97 2.00
CA TRP A 63 -9.22 1.90 2.56
C TRP A 63 -9.78 0.49 2.36
N SER A 64 -11.04 0.39 1.91
CA SER A 64 -11.71 -0.85 1.54
C SER A 64 -11.44 -1.31 0.10
N LYS A 65 -10.92 -0.43 -0.78
CA LYS A 65 -10.62 -0.76 -2.18
C LYS A 65 -9.12 -1.06 -2.34
N PRO A 66 -8.69 -2.32 -2.48
CA PRO A 66 -7.28 -2.71 -2.44
C PRO A 66 -6.44 -2.15 -3.60
N ASP A 67 -7.06 -1.83 -4.73
CA ASP A 67 -6.41 -1.34 -5.94
C ASP A 67 -6.34 0.20 -6.00
N THR A 68 -6.27 0.85 -4.83
CA THR A 68 -6.12 2.30 -4.69
C THR A 68 -4.80 2.67 -4.00
N PRO A 69 -4.17 3.82 -4.36
CA PRO A 69 -2.92 4.26 -3.71
C PRO A 69 -3.04 4.45 -2.19
N GLY A 70 -4.20 4.91 -1.72
CA GLY A 70 -4.48 5.12 -0.30
C GLY A 70 -4.54 3.80 0.48
N ALA A 71 -5.30 2.82 -0.01
CA ALA A 71 -5.35 1.49 0.61
C ALA A 71 -3.97 0.82 0.63
N LEU A 72 -3.24 0.84 -0.48
CA LEU A 72 -1.88 0.29 -0.54
C LEU A 72 -0.95 0.99 0.44
N SER A 73 -0.98 2.32 0.52
CA SER A 73 -0.13 3.05 1.46
C SER A 73 -0.50 2.72 2.91
N ARG A 74 -1.79 2.69 3.24
CA ARG A 74 -2.29 2.39 4.60
C ARG A 74 -1.98 0.97 5.05
N TRP A 75 -2.17 -0.02 4.18
CA TRP A 75 -2.08 -1.44 4.53
C TRP A 75 -0.71 -2.05 4.26
N ILE A 76 0.09 -1.48 3.35
CA ILE A 76 1.43 -2.01 3.04
C ILE A 76 2.53 -1.18 3.71
N LEU A 77 2.41 0.15 3.76
CA LEU A 77 3.46 1.02 4.31
C LEU A 77 3.23 1.46 5.76
N TRP A 78 1.97 1.43 6.23
CA TRP A 78 1.58 1.93 7.55
C TRP A 78 0.85 0.89 8.42
N HIS A 79 0.98 -0.40 8.10
CA HIS A 79 0.29 -1.48 8.81
C HIS A 79 1.19 -2.26 9.78
N LYS A 80 2.13 -3.08 9.29
CA LYS A 80 3.07 -3.86 10.12
C LYS A 80 4.49 -3.25 10.05
N PRO A 81 5.35 -3.54 11.05
CA PRO A 81 6.74 -3.07 11.05
C PRO A 81 7.58 -3.67 9.91
N SER A 82 7.16 -4.82 9.37
CA SER A 82 7.78 -5.44 8.20
C SER A 82 6.93 -5.21 6.95
N PHE A 83 7.59 -4.86 5.85
CA PHE A 83 6.96 -4.75 4.54
C PHE A 83 6.36 -6.10 4.10
N LYS A 84 7.11 -7.20 4.28
CA LYS A 84 6.68 -8.55 3.90
C LYS A 84 5.42 -8.97 4.66
N GLU A 85 5.39 -8.74 5.97
CA GLU A 85 4.22 -9.03 6.81
C GLU A 85 3.01 -8.19 6.40
N SER A 86 3.24 -6.90 6.10
CA SER A 86 2.17 -6.00 5.64
C SER A 86 1.56 -6.48 4.32
N VAL A 87 2.39 -6.95 3.37
CA VAL A 87 1.92 -7.51 2.11
C VAL A 87 1.14 -8.82 2.32
N ALA A 88 1.63 -9.71 3.18
CA ALA A 88 0.93 -10.95 3.49
C ALA A 88 -0.45 -10.70 4.12
N ASP A 89 -0.52 -9.77 5.08
CA ASP A 89 -1.78 -9.39 5.71
C ASP A 89 -2.72 -8.70 4.72
N PHE A 90 -2.20 -7.84 3.85
CA PHE A 90 -2.97 -7.19 2.79
C PHE A 90 -3.63 -8.21 1.85
N LYS A 91 -2.87 -9.21 1.37
CA LYS A 91 -3.40 -10.29 0.53
C LYS A 91 -4.52 -11.06 1.22
N ARG A 92 -4.29 -11.46 2.48
CA ARG A 92 -5.30 -12.15 3.30
C ARG A 92 -6.56 -11.30 3.51
N LYS A 93 -6.41 -10.01 3.81
CA LYS A 93 -7.51 -9.10 4.11
C LYS A 93 -8.43 -8.88 2.91
N PHE A 94 -7.87 -8.77 1.72
CA PHE A 94 -8.62 -8.41 0.51
C PHE A 94 -8.85 -9.57 -0.45
N GLY A 95 -8.32 -10.76 -0.16
CA GLY A 95 -8.44 -11.92 -1.05
C GLY A 95 -7.76 -11.70 -2.40
N VAL A 96 -6.63 -10.98 -2.41
CA VAL A 96 -5.84 -10.63 -3.62
C VAL A 96 -4.49 -11.33 -3.65
#